data_AF-A0A0D1LWA8-F1
#
_entry.id   AF-A0A0D1LWA8-F1
#
_cell.length_a   1.000
_cell.length_b   1.000
_cell.length_c   1.000
_cell.angle_alpha   90.00
_cell.angle_beta   90.00
_cell.angle_gamma   90.00
#
_symmetry.space_group_name_H-M   'P 1'
#
loop_
_entity.id
_entity.type
_entity.pdbx_description
1 polymer ?
#
loop_
_entity_poly.entity_id
_entity_poly.type
_entity_poly.pdbx_seq_one_letter_code
_entity_poly.pdbx_strand_id
1 'polypeptide(L)'
;MMSMNTKTNIRPLNAGGARTLEFNNRQEAYQRKVHLRRRFILAAFMIATVIYAMVCFHQQYNKYTTASASLEKTQTQLASAKTTHQNLKQEVKDLGDESYLEKLVREKYMYTKDGEIVFNLPGE
;
A
#
# COMPACT_ATOMS: atom_id res chain seq x y z
N MET A 1 -38.58 17.85 -6.79
CA MET A 1 -39.64 17.11 -6.08
C MET A 1 -40.69 18.11 -5.60
N MET A 2 -41.94 17.84 -5.95
CA MET A 2 -43.07 18.77 -5.94
C MET A 2 -43.53 19.07 -4.51
N SER A 3 -43.57 20.35 -4.12
CA SER A 3 -44.14 20.79 -2.83
C SER A 3 -45.66 20.71 -2.92
N MET A 4 -46.24 19.63 -2.38
CA MET A 4 -47.70 19.51 -2.25
C MET A 4 -48.16 20.44 -1.12
N ASN A 5 -48.72 21.58 -1.51
CA ASN A 5 -49.39 22.50 -0.60
C ASN A 5 -50.68 21.85 -0.07
N THR A 6 -50.57 21.13 1.05
CA THR A 6 -51.70 20.54 1.77
C THR A 6 -52.44 21.66 2.52
N LYS A 7 -53.23 22.44 1.79
CA LYS A 7 -54.21 23.33 2.40
C LYS A 7 -55.35 22.48 2.95
N THR A 8 -55.24 22.05 4.20
CA THR A 8 -56.30 21.34 4.92
C THR A 8 -57.51 22.26 5.12
N ASN A 9 -58.65 21.90 4.52
CA ASN A 9 -59.94 22.58 4.68
C ASN A 9 -60.64 22.10 5.98
N ILE A 10 -59.96 22.24 7.11
CA ILE A 10 -60.48 21.81 8.41
C ILE A 10 -60.55 23.04 9.30
N ARG A 11 -61.76 23.40 9.73
CA ARG A 11 -62.00 24.52 10.64
C ARG A 11 -62.47 23.98 11.99
N PRO A 12 -61.96 24.50 13.11
CA PRO A 12 -62.42 24.08 14.42
C PRO A 12 -63.88 24.51 14.64
N LEU A 13 -64.72 23.59 15.10
CA LEU A 13 -66.13 23.87 15.39
C LEU A 13 -66.33 24.71 16.66
N ASN A 14 -65.35 24.74 17.56
CA ASN A 14 -65.37 25.54 18.79
C ASN A 14 -63.94 25.94 19.25
N ALA A 15 -63.86 26.81 20.26
CA ALA A 15 -62.59 27.29 20.82
C ALA A 15 -61.73 26.17 21.44
N GLY A 16 -62.34 25.08 21.93
CA GLY A 16 -61.62 23.91 22.44
C GLY A 16 -60.91 23.13 21.33
N GLY A 17 -61.60 22.88 20.22
CA GLY A 17 -61.06 22.22 19.03
C GLY A 17 -60.00 23.06 18.30
N ALA A 18 -60.09 24.39 18.37
CA ALA A 18 -59.05 25.27 17.84
C ALA A 18 -57.71 25.05 18.56
N ARG A 19 -57.76 24.94 19.91
CA ARG A 19 -56.58 24.72 20.74
C ARG A 19 -55.94 23.36 20.50
N THR A 20 -56.73 22.30 20.33
CA THR A 20 -56.21 20.96 20.04
C THR A 20 -55.56 20.89 18.66
N LEU A 21 -56.15 21.54 17.65
CA LEU A 21 -55.56 21.65 16.32
C LEU A 21 -54.22 22.39 16.34
N GLU A 22 -54.14 23.52 17.06
CA GLU A 22 -52.89 24.26 17.22
C GLU A 22 -51.82 23.45 17.95
N PHE A 23 -52.20 22.71 18.99
CA PHE A 23 -51.28 21.85 19.73
C PHE A 23 -50.74 20.72 18.86
N ASN A 24 -51.60 20.05 18.10
CA ASN A 24 -51.21 19.00 17.16
C ASN A 24 -50.30 19.55 16.05
N ASN A 25 -50.65 20.70 15.45
CA ASN A 25 -49.81 21.34 14.42
C ASN A 25 -48.43 21.72 14.98
N ARG A 26 -48.35 22.24 16.22
CA ARG A 26 -47.08 22.54 16.88
C ARG A 26 -46.26 21.28 17.16
N GLN A 27 -46.90 20.20 17.62
CA GLN A 27 -46.23 18.91 17.82
C GLN A 27 -45.70 18.34 16.51
N GLU A 28 -46.51 18.32 15.44
CA GLU A 28 -46.07 17.83 14.13
C GLU A 28 -44.90 18.65 13.59
N ALA A 29 -44.97 19.99 13.68
CA ALA A 29 -43.87 20.85 13.25
C ALA A 29 -42.58 20.58 14.05
N TYR A 30 -42.69 20.34 15.35
CA TYR A 30 -41.57 19.97 16.20
C TYR A 30 -41.01 18.59 15.81
N GLN A 31 -41.86 17.58 15.67
CA GLN A 31 -41.45 16.23 15.28
C GLN A 31 -40.77 16.24 13.90
N ARG A 32 -41.32 16.95 12.91
CA ARG A 32 -40.70 17.10 11.58
C ARG A 32 -39.28 17.69 11.68
N LYS A 33 -39.08 18.74 12.49
CA LYS A 33 -37.75 19.32 12.72
C LYS A 33 -36.78 18.32 13.37
N VAL A 34 -37.24 17.55 14.36
CA VAL A 34 -36.43 16.53 15.03
C VAL A 34 -36.07 15.39 14.07
N HIS A 35 -37.02 14.89 13.28
CA HIS A 35 -36.78 13.85 12.29
C HIS A 35 -35.80 14.30 11.21
N LEU A 36 -35.91 15.53 10.71
CA LEU A 36 -34.97 16.10 9.75
C LEU A 36 -33.55 16.19 10.35
N ARG A 37 -33.41 16.68 11.58
CA ARG A 37 -32.12 16.72 12.28
C ARG A 37 -31.52 15.32 12.46
N ARG A 38 -32.31 14.35 12.91
CA ARG A 38 -31.87 12.95 13.04
C ARG A 38 -31.41 12.37 11.70
N ARG A 39 -32.15 12.64 10.62
CA ARG A 39 -31.80 12.16 9.27
C ARG A 39 -30.50 12.80 8.77
N PHE A 40 -30.27 14.07 9.06
CA PHE A 40 -29.00 14.74 8.76
C PHE A 40 -27.83 14.16 9.54
N ILE A 41 -28.00 13.91 10.84
CA ILE A 41 -26.95 13.30 11.69
C ILE A 41 -26.61 11.89 11.19
N LEU A 42 -27.62 11.08 10.88
CA LEU A 42 -27.42 9.73 10.34
C LEU A 42 -26.74 9.75 8.96
N ALA A 43 -27.13 10.68 8.09
CA ALA A 43 -26.49 10.86 6.78
C ALA A 43 -25.02 11.29 6.93
N ALA A 44 -24.73 12.24 7.83
CA ALA A 44 -23.37 12.67 8.12
C ALA A 44 -22.53 11.52 8.69
N PHE A 45 -23.10 10.72 9.59
CA PHE A 45 -22.44 9.53 10.12
C PHE A 45 -22.12 8.50 9.03
N MET A 46 -23.08 8.21 8.15
CA MET A 46 -22.86 7.34 6.98
C MET A 46 -21.70 7.85 6.10
N ILE A 47 -21.70 9.14 5.76
CA ILE A 47 -20.61 9.73 4.96
C ILE A 47 -19.26 9.60 5.69
N ALA A 48 -19.22 9.88 7.00
CA ALA A 48 -18.00 9.72 7.80
C ALA A 48 -17.49 8.28 7.82
N THR A 49 -18.37 7.29 7.93
CA THR A 49 -17.97 5.87 7.89
C THR A 49 -17.40 5.46 6.53
N VAL A 50 -17.95 5.99 5.42
CA VAL A 50 -17.42 5.74 4.07
C VAL A 50 -16.03 6.35 3.90
N ILE A 51 -15.83 7.59 4.37
CA ILE A 51 -14.51 8.24 4.33
C ILE A 51 -13.51 7.45 5.17
N TYR A 52 -13.90 7.04 6.38
CA TYR A 52 -13.06 6.22 7.26
C TYR A 52 -12.67 4.90 6.59
N ALA A 53 -13.62 4.20 5.97
CA ALA A 53 -13.36 2.99 5.21
C ALA A 53 -12.37 3.23 4.05
N MET A 54 -12.55 4.30 3.27
CA MET A 54 -11.61 4.67 2.20
C MET A 54 -10.18 4.89 2.71
N VAL A 55 -10.02 5.60 3.84
CA VAL A 55 -8.70 5.83 4.45
C VAL A 55 -8.06 4.53 4.92
N CYS A 56 -8.81 3.63 5.55
CA CYS A 56 -8.33 2.30 5.94
C CYS A 56 -7.92 1.45 4.73
N PHE A 57 -8.71 1.45 3.65
CA PHE A 57 -8.37 0.75 2.41
C PHE A 57 -7.09 1.31 1.76
N HIS A 58 -6.92 2.63 1.73
CA HIS A 58 -5.71 3.25 1.19
C HIS A 58 -4.46 2.89 2.01
N GLN A 59 -4.57 2.87 3.35
CA GLN A 59 -3.47 2.41 4.20
C GLN A 59 -3.13 0.94 3.98
N GLN A 60 -4.15 0.09 3.78
CA GLN A 60 -3.93 -1.33 3.52
C GLN A 60 -3.23 -1.55 2.17
N TYR A 61 -3.62 -0.80 1.14
CA TYR A 61 -2.95 -0.82 -0.17
C TYR A 61 -1.47 -0.45 -0.04
N ASN A 62 -1.15 0.64 0.68
CA ASN A 62 0.24 1.05 0.90
C ASN A 62 1.04 0.02 1.71
N LYS A 63 0.43 -0.65 2.69
CA LYS A 63 1.11 -1.71 3.46
C LYS A 63 1.49 -2.91 2.58
N TYR A 64 0.60 -3.32 1.66
CA TYR A 64 0.91 -4.40 0.72
C TYR A 64 1.98 -4.01 -0.30
N THR A 65 1.94 -2.80 -0.87
CA THR A 65 2.96 -2.37 -1.83
C THR A 65 4.34 -2.24 -1.20
N THR A 66 4.41 -1.76 0.05
CA THR A 66 5.69 -1.60 0.77
C THR A 66 6.26 -2.96 1.20
N ALA A 67 5.41 -3.90 1.61
CA ALA A 67 5.82 -5.26 1.99
C ALA A 67 6.27 -6.11 0.78
N SER A 68 5.65 -5.94 -0.39
CA SER A 68 6.10 -6.60 -1.62
C SER A 68 7.42 -6.03 -2.11
N ALA A 69 7.60 -4.70 -2.06
CA ALA A 69 8.84 -4.05 -2.46
C ALA A 69 10.02 -4.38 -1.53
N SER A 70 9.78 -4.59 -0.24
CA SER A 70 10.81 -5.07 0.69
C SER A 70 11.17 -6.53 0.42
N LEU A 71 10.19 -7.39 0.11
CA LEU A 71 10.43 -8.78 -0.28
C LEU A 71 11.30 -8.90 -1.54
N GLU A 72 11.01 -8.12 -2.57
CA GLU A 72 11.78 -8.12 -3.83
C GLU A 72 13.21 -7.61 -3.60
N LYS A 73 13.40 -6.56 -2.79
CA LYS A 73 14.73 -6.09 -2.39
C LYS A 73 15.49 -7.11 -1.55
N THR A 74 14.84 -7.80 -0.63
CA THR A 74 15.49 -8.83 0.17
C THR A 74 15.84 -10.06 -0.68
N GLN A 75 14.98 -10.46 -1.62
CA GLN A 75 15.24 -11.57 -2.54
C GLN A 75 16.43 -11.28 -3.46
N THR A 76 16.47 -10.07 -4.02
CA THR A 76 17.59 -9.62 -4.87
C THR A 76 18.89 -9.54 -4.07
N GLN A 77 18.88 -8.94 -2.87
CA GLN A 77 20.06 -8.90 -2.00
C GLN A 77 20.55 -10.30 -1.60
N LEU A 78 19.64 -11.23 -1.31
CA LEU A 78 19.99 -12.61 -0.98
C LEU A 78 20.59 -13.33 -2.18
N ALA A 79 20.04 -13.14 -3.38
CA ALA A 79 20.59 -13.68 -4.61
C ALA A 79 22.00 -13.13 -4.89
N SER A 80 22.21 -11.81 -4.75
CA SER A 80 23.53 -11.18 -4.88
C SER A 80 24.52 -11.74 -3.87
N ALA A 81 24.14 -11.81 -2.59
CA ALA A 81 24.99 -12.33 -1.52
C ALA A 81 25.36 -13.81 -1.73
N LYS A 82 24.42 -14.63 -2.23
CA LYS A 82 24.66 -16.04 -2.53
C LYS A 82 25.63 -16.21 -3.71
N THR A 83 25.48 -15.43 -4.78
CA THR A 83 26.41 -15.42 -5.90
C THR A 83 27.81 -14.99 -5.46
N THR A 84 27.91 -13.91 -4.69
CA THR A 84 29.18 -13.46 -4.11
C THR A 84 29.82 -14.54 -3.24
N HIS A 85 29.06 -15.20 -2.37
CA HIS A 85 29.56 -16.29 -1.54
C HIS A 85 30.02 -17.50 -2.36
N GLN A 86 29.33 -17.86 -3.45
CA GLN A 86 29.75 -18.93 -4.34
C GLN A 86 31.05 -18.58 -5.07
N ASN A 87 31.17 -17.34 -5.57
CA ASN A 87 32.39 -16.86 -6.23
C ASN A 87 33.58 -16.84 -5.27
N LEU A 88 33.42 -16.29 -4.05
CA LEU A 88 34.48 -16.29 -3.05
C LEU A 88 34.87 -17.71 -2.63
N LYS A 89 33.91 -18.63 -2.52
CA LYS A 89 34.21 -20.04 -2.19
C LYS A 89 35.00 -20.72 -3.30
N GLN A 90 34.69 -20.40 -4.56
CA GLN A 90 35.44 -20.90 -5.71
C GLN A 90 36.84 -20.30 -5.74
N GLU A 91 36.98 -18.99 -5.53
CA GLU A 91 38.27 -18.30 -5.47
C GLU A 91 39.15 -18.85 -4.34
N VAL A 92 38.61 -19.10 -3.14
CA VAL A 92 39.35 -19.75 -2.05
C VAL A 92 39.82 -21.15 -2.44
N LYS A 93 38.99 -21.91 -3.18
CA LYS A 93 39.36 -23.24 -3.65
C LYS A 93 40.46 -23.18 -4.70
N ASP A 94 40.36 -22.25 -5.63
CA ASP A 94 41.32 -22.03 -6.71
C ASP A 94 42.66 -21.51 -6.13
N LEU A 95 42.64 -20.61 -5.15
CA LEU A 95 43.82 -20.15 -4.41
C LEU A 95 44.49 -21.25 -3.57
N GLY A 96 43.76 -22.29 -3.19
CA GLY A 96 44.31 -23.46 -2.49
C GLY A 96 44.88 -24.53 -3.42
N ASP A 97 44.70 -24.40 -4.75
CA ASP A 97 45.18 -25.35 -5.75
C ASP A 97 46.50 -24.88 -6.34
N GLU A 98 47.56 -25.65 -6.10
CA GLU A 98 48.92 -25.35 -6.55
C GLU A 98 49.01 -25.27 -8.09
N SER A 99 48.20 -26.04 -8.83
CA SER A 99 48.16 -26.01 -10.30
C SER A 99 47.51 -24.72 -10.82
N TYR A 100 46.49 -24.22 -10.12
CA TYR A 100 45.85 -22.95 -10.45
C TYR A 100 46.79 -21.78 -10.17
N LEU A 101 47.49 -21.78 -9.03
CA LEU A 101 48.51 -20.78 -8.71
C LEU A 101 49.64 -20.78 -9.74
N GLU A 102 50.12 -21.95 -10.17
CA GLU A 102 51.17 -22.05 -11.19
C GLU A 102 50.72 -21.42 -12.52
N LYS A 103 49.48 -21.66 -12.96
CA LYS A 103 48.92 -21.03 -14.17
C LYS A 103 48.73 -19.53 -14.00
N LEU A 104 48.19 -19.10 -12.87
CA LEU A 104 47.95 -17.69 -12.57
C LEU A 104 49.27 -16.90 -12.56
N VAL A 105 50.32 -17.44 -11.95
CA VAL A 105 51.63 -16.79 -11.89
C VAL A 105 52.33 -16.78 -13.26
N ARG A 106 52.18 -17.84 -14.06
CA ARG A 106 52.64 -17.83 -15.47
C ARG A 106 51.91 -16.77 -16.30
N GLU A 107 50.59 -16.62 -16.15
CA GLU A 107 49.77 -15.69 -16.93
C GLU A 107 49.95 -14.23 -16.49
N LYS A 108 49.89 -13.95 -15.18
CA LYS A 108 49.93 -12.58 -14.64
C LYS A 108 51.35 -12.03 -14.49
N TYR A 109 52.32 -12.89 -14.17
CA TYR A 109 53.67 -12.49 -13.79
C TYR A 109 54.74 -13.04 -14.72
N MET A 110 54.35 -13.72 -15.82
CA MET A 110 55.27 -14.31 -16.80
C MET A 110 56.35 -15.20 -16.15
N TYR A 111 55.99 -15.86 -15.05
CA TYR A 111 56.89 -16.80 -14.40
C TYR A 111 57.17 -17.98 -15.32
N THR A 112 58.38 -18.50 -15.26
CA THR A 112 58.85 -19.62 -16.10
C THR A 112 59.71 -20.51 -15.22
N LYS A 113 59.48 -21.83 -15.26
CA LYS A 113 60.25 -22.79 -14.47
C LYS A 113 61.60 -23.08 -15.10
N ASP A 114 62.54 -23.54 -14.28
CA ASP A 114 63.89 -23.83 -14.74
C ASP A 114 63.87 -24.93 -15.81
N GLY A 115 64.32 -24.59 -17.03
CA GLY A 115 64.28 -25.47 -18.21
C GLY A 115 63.14 -25.22 -19.21
N GLU A 116 62.23 -24.28 -18.97
CA GLU A 116 61.18 -23.87 -19.93
C GLU A 116 61.70 -22.78 -20.92
N ILE A 117 61.32 -22.86 -22.20
CA ILE A 117 61.75 -21.92 -23.26
C ILE A 117 60.59 -20.97 -23.58
N VAL A 118 60.79 -19.67 -23.36
CA VAL A 118 59.80 -18.62 -23.64
C VAL A 118 59.92 -18.15 -25.09
N PHE A 119 58.86 -18.31 -25.86
CA PHE A 119 58.77 -17.80 -27.24
C PHE A 119 58.02 -16.48 -27.25
N ASN A 120 58.71 -15.38 -27.57
CA ASN A 120 58.06 -14.13 -27.89
C ASN A 120 57.65 -14.19 -29.36
N LEU A 121 56.37 -14.52 -29.62
CA LEU A 121 55.83 -14.47 -30.96
C LEU A 121 55.71 -12.98 -31.34
N PRO A 122 56.33 -12.53 -32.46
CA PRO A 122 56.07 -11.19 -32.95
C PRO A 122 54.56 -11.09 -33.23
N GLY A 123 53.89 -10.20 -32.50
CA GLY A 123 52.47 -9.94 -32.69
C GLY A 123 52.19 -9.51 -34.13
N GLU A 124 50.99 -9.84 -34.61
CA GLU A 124 50.48 -9.34 -35.89
C GLU A 124 50.61 -7.82 -36.03
#